data_AF-A0A1C9CC66-F1
#
_entry.id   AF-A0A1C9CC66-F1
#
_cell.length_a   1.000
_cell.length_b   1.000
_cell.length_c   1.000
_cell.angle_alpha   90.00
_cell.angle_beta   90.00
_cell.angle_gamma   90.00
#
_symmetry.space_group_name_H-M   'P 1'
#
loop_
_entity.id
_entity.type
_entity.pdbx_description
1 polymer ?
#
loop_
_entity_poly.entity_id
_entity_poly.type
_entity_poly.pdbx_seq_one_letter_code
_entity_poly.pdbx_strand_id
1 'polypeptide(L)' 'MAVPKKRTSKSKSKSRKANWKRQAYLSSQKALSLAKSILTDKASSFIYLSNEELV' A
#
# COMPACT_ATOMS: atom_id res chain seq x y z
N MET A 1 -14.67 -30.44 -11.96
CA MET A 1 -13.82 -29.26 -11.65
C MET A 1 -12.46 -29.43 -12.31
N ALA A 2 -11.87 -28.34 -12.82
CA ALA A 2 -10.52 -28.40 -13.39
C ALA A 2 -9.47 -28.52 -12.27
N VAL A 3 -8.54 -29.47 -12.41
CA VAL A 3 -7.46 -29.71 -11.45
C VAL A 3 -6.12 -29.56 -12.17
N PRO A 4 -5.11 -28.89 -11.59
CA PRO A 4 -3.81 -28.74 -12.23
C PRO A 4 -3.12 -30.10 -12.38
N LYS A 5 -2.75 -30.45 -13.61
CA LYS A 5 -2.05 -31.71 -13.91
C LYS A 5 -0.65 -31.76 -13.27
N LYS A 6 0.01 -30.60 -13.13
CA LYS A 6 1.36 -30.43 -12.57
C LYS A 6 1.43 -29.15 -11.75
N ARG A 7 2.32 -29.13 -10.76
CA ARG A 7 2.59 -27.91 -9.98
C ARG A 7 3.23 -26.83 -10.84
N THR A 8 2.96 -25.57 -10.53
CA THR A 8 3.68 -24.46 -11.19
C THR A 8 5.15 -24.42 -10.77
N SER A 9 6.02 -23.98 -11.69
CA SER A 9 7.45 -23.82 -11.37
C SER A 9 7.67 -22.82 -10.24
N LYS A 10 8.79 -22.97 -9.52
CA LYS A 10 9.17 -22.07 -8.42
C LYS A 10 9.22 -20.60 -8.89
N SER A 11 9.73 -20.35 -10.10
CA SER A 11 9.81 -19.02 -10.70
C SER A 11 8.42 -18.38 -10.88
N LYS A 12 7.47 -19.10 -11.51
CA LYS A 12 6.09 -18.60 -11.71
C LYS A 12 5.37 -18.35 -10.37
N SER A 13 5.61 -19.18 -9.36
CA SER A 13 5.04 -18.95 -8.02
C SER A 13 5.63 -17.71 -7.34
N LYS A 14 6.95 -17.49 -7.44
CA LYS A 14 7.62 -16.32 -6.88
C LYS A 14 7.20 -15.02 -7.57
N SER A 15 7.07 -15.03 -8.90
CA SER A 15 6.60 -13.87 -9.69
C SER A 15 5.20 -13.41 -9.24
N ARG A 16 4.24 -14.33 -9.07
CA ARG A 16 2.91 -14.00 -8.55
C ARG A 16 2.98 -13.38 -7.14
N LYS A 17 3.82 -13.93 -6.26
CA LYS A 17 4.04 -13.36 -4.92
C LYS A 17 4.66 -11.97 -4.96
N ALA A 18 5.58 -11.71 -5.89
CA ALA A 18 6.19 -10.39 -6.07
C ALA A 18 5.15 -9.35 -6.51
N ASN A 19 4.26 -9.71 -7.44
CA ASN A 19 3.16 -8.83 -7.86
C ASN A 19 2.23 -8.48 -6.70
N TRP A 20 1.91 -9.44 -5.83
CA TRP A 20 1.11 -9.18 -4.63
C TRP A 20 1.83 -8.21 -3.67
N LYS A 21 3.12 -8.42 -3.42
CA LYS A 21 3.94 -7.51 -2.59
C LYS A 21 4.10 -6.11 -3.19
N ARG A 22 4.12 -5.98 -4.52
CA ARG A 22 4.24 -4.70 -5.22
C ARG A 22 3.07 -3.76 -4.89
N GLN A 23 1.87 -4.29 -4.67
CA GLN A 23 0.71 -3.49 -4.29
C GLN A 23 0.91 -2.83 -2.92
N ALA A 24 1.37 -3.61 -1.92
CA ALA A 24 1.68 -3.09 -0.60
C ALA A 24 2.78 -2.01 -0.63
N TYR A 25 3.80 -2.19 -1.48
CA TYR A 25 4.83 -1.18 -1.69
C TYR A 25 4.25 0.15 -2.18
N LEU A 26 3.37 0.13 -3.19
CA LEU A 26 2.73 1.35 -3.70
C LEU A 26 1.85 2.03 -2.64
N SER A 27 1.11 1.25 -1.84
CA SER A 27 0.34 1.79 -0.72
C SER A 27 1.23 2.45 0.34
N SER A 28 2.36 1.84 0.67
CA SER A 28 3.31 2.41 1.64
C SER A 28 3.91 3.75 1.17
N GLN A 29 4.20 3.89 -0.13
CA GLN A 29 4.70 5.14 -0.69
C GLN A 29 3.67 6.28 -0.57
N LYS A 30 2.40 5.99 -0.88
CA LYS A 30 1.30 6.95 -0.74
C LYS A 30 1.11 7.36 0.72
N ALA A 31 1.08 6.38 1.64
CA ALA A 31 0.94 6.63 3.06
C ALA A 31 2.09 7.49 3.62
N LEU A 32 3.34 7.20 3.23
CA LEU A 32 4.50 7.99 3.64
C LEU A 32 4.44 9.43 3.11
N SER A 33 4.07 9.62 1.84
CA SER A 33 3.88 10.96 1.27
C SER A 33 2.81 11.75 2.04
N LEU A 34 1.70 11.10 2.39
CA LEU A 34 0.62 11.70 3.16
C LEU A 34 1.07 12.06 4.59
N ALA A 35 1.77 11.16 5.27
CA ALA A 35 2.30 11.43 6.61
C ALA A 35 3.25 12.63 6.63
N LYS A 36 4.15 12.74 5.65
CA LYS A 36 5.02 13.92 5.51
C LYS A 36 4.24 15.20 5.27
N SER A 37 3.18 15.11 4.48
CA SER A 37 2.29 16.25 4.21
C SER A 37 1.62 16.76 5.49
N ILE A 38 1.09 15.84 6.30
CA ILE A 38 0.49 16.14 7.62
C ILE A 38 1.52 16.84 8.52
N LEU A 39 2.70 16.25 8.68
CA LEU A 39 3.73 16.79 9.59
C LEU A 39 4.20 18.22 9.24
N THR A 40 4.01 18.65 8.00
CA THR A 40 4.40 20.01 7.58
C THR A 40 3.30 21.04 7.68
N ASP A 41 2.04 20.64 7.94
CA ASP A 41 0.83 21.49 7.99
C ASP A 41 0.64 22.48 6.82
N LYS A 42 1.35 22.26 5.70
CA LYS A 42 1.28 23.10 4.50
C LYS A 42 0.22 22.65 3.50
N ALA A 43 -0.39 21.49 3.73
CA ALA A 43 -1.34 20.91 2.80
C ALA A 43 -2.75 21.43 3.04
N SER A 44 -3.31 22.13 2.06
CA SER A 44 -4.66 22.72 2.10
C SER A 44 -5.74 21.84 1.46
N SER A 45 -5.37 20.66 0.95
CA SER A 45 -6.25 19.85 0.10
C SER A 45 -7.07 18.78 0.84
N PHE A 46 -6.75 18.47 2.10
CA PHE A 46 -7.52 17.52 2.90
C PHE A 46 -7.55 17.96 4.36
N ILE A 47 -8.67 17.66 5.03
CA ILE A 47 -8.90 17.97 6.44
C ILE A 47 -8.63 16.70 7.24
N TYR A 48 -7.89 16.81 8.34
CA TYR A 48 -7.70 15.74 9.30
C TYR A 48 -7.98 16.30 10.70
N LEU A 49 -8.67 15.54 11.56
CA LEU A 49 -8.89 15.97 12.94
C LEU A 49 -7.53 16.02 13.66
N SER A 50 -7.11 17.21 14.05
CA SER A 50 -5.99 17.43 14.95
C SER A 50 -6.50 17.49 16.39
N ASN A 51 -5.62 17.21 17.37
CA ASN A 51 -6.00 17.25 18.79
C ASN A 51 -6.47 18.66 19.25
N GLU A 52 -6.21 19.71 18.49
CA GLU A 52 -6.72 21.06 18.78
C GLU A 52 -8.23 21.21 18.47
N GLU A 53 -8.80 20.38 17.59
CA GLU A 53 -10.23 20.41 17.24
C GLU A 53 -11.10 19.50 18.13
N LEU A 54 -10.50 18.73 19.05
CA LEU A 54 -11.17 17.77 19.94
C LEU A 54 -11.46 18.31 21.36
N VAL A 55 -11.36 19.64 21.56
CA VAL A 55 -11.84 20.32 22.77
C VAL A 55 -13.28 20.77 22.57
#